data_AF-A0A1Z8NPX1-F1
#
_entry.id   AF-A0A1Z8NPX1-F1
#
_cell.length_a   1.000
_cell.length_b   1.000
_cell.length_c   1.000
_cell.angle_alpha   90.00
_cell.angle_beta   90.00
_cell.angle_gamma   90.00
#
_symmetry.space_group_name_H-M   'P 1'
#
loop_
_entity.id
_entity.type
_entity.pdbx_description
1 polymer ?
#
loop_
_entity_poly.entity_id
_entity_poly.type
_entity_poly.pdbx_seq_one_letter_code
_entity_poly.pdbx_strand_id
1 'polypeptide(L)'
;MFSRNHRTPVAVLAAVALLSACGAAQPPSGSIKEPDGGQPHSTPTVSTAPNPGGVPAPNGRRYPLVPNQATALGQQLQQVESALETMAPANPEFPALAHRQQVLYRRWSHHSDWDAAVLQQLSPKQRPVAERQVQARREFLAMHRNRPAPAQLPAWRIVTPVPAEELLNHYKEAQLQTGIDWATLAAINLVETGMGRLQGLSVAGARGPMQFLPTTWAEPGIGAGSIDDPADAIAAAGRYLVRRGGPENMPQAIWGYNNSWNYVRAVQTYADLMREDPRRLNAFHQWQIHYASPQGDLWLPEGYERQRPVPVSTHLEQAPWSAPPAR
;
A
#
# COMPACT_ATOMS: atom_id res chain seq x y z
N MET A 1 -5.62 43.55 27.52
CA MET A 1 -5.94 43.26 26.10
C MET A 1 -4.64 42.87 25.39
N PHE A 2 -4.22 41.61 25.50
CA PHE A 2 -3.08 41.07 24.75
C PHE A 2 -3.48 39.69 24.25
N SER A 3 -3.90 39.66 22.98
CA SER A 3 -4.22 38.43 22.26
C SER A 3 -2.90 37.71 21.93
N ARG A 4 -2.64 36.59 22.61
CA ARG A 4 -1.55 35.69 22.28
C ARG A 4 -2.05 34.75 21.18
N ASN A 5 -1.65 35.03 19.95
CA ASN A 5 -1.82 34.12 18.82
C ASN A 5 -1.08 32.81 19.09
N HIS A 6 -1.81 31.79 19.54
CA HIS A 6 -1.32 30.41 19.49
C HIS A 6 -1.34 29.94 18.04
N ARG A 7 -0.19 30.05 17.37
CA ARG A 7 0.09 29.30 16.15
C ARG A 7 0.25 27.84 16.54
N THR A 8 -0.80 27.04 16.34
CA THR A 8 -0.70 25.59 16.35
C THR A 8 0.27 25.15 15.24
N PRO A 9 1.34 24.39 15.56
CA PRO A 9 2.21 23.87 14.52
C PRO A 9 1.44 22.85 13.68
N VAL A 10 1.32 23.11 12.38
CA VAL A 10 0.71 22.21 11.40
C VAL A 10 1.69 21.07 11.13
N ALA A 11 1.46 19.92 11.76
CA ALA A 11 2.18 18.69 11.45
C ALA A 11 1.55 18.03 10.22
N VAL A 12 2.20 18.13 9.07
CA VAL A 12 1.90 17.27 7.91
C VAL A 12 2.67 15.99 8.11
N LEU A 13 2.00 14.94 8.59
CA LEU A 13 2.48 13.57 8.48
C LEU A 13 2.57 13.25 6.98
N ALA A 14 3.78 13.26 6.44
CA ALA A 14 4.01 12.82 5.07
C ALA A 14 3.89 11.30 5.06
N ALA A 15 2.67 10.80 4.87
CA ALA A 15 2.46 9.42 4.46
C ALA A 15 3.36 9.16 3.26
N VAL A 16 4.16 8.12 3.34
CA VAL A 16 5.03 7.68 2.24
C VAL A 16 4.13 7.13 1.14
N ALA A 17 3.75 7.98 0.19
CA ALA A 17 3.01 7.57 -1.00
C ALA A 17 3.70 8.05 -2.28
N LEU A 18 4.75 7.33 -2.65
CA LEU A 18 4.78 6.49 -3.85
C LEU A 18 4.01 6.99 -5.09
N LEU A 19 4.65 7.89 -5.83
CA LEU A 19 4.31 8.45 -7.15
C LEU A 19 5.06 7.84 -8.36
N SER A 20 4.35 7.60 -9.46
CA SER A 20 4.95 7.68 -10.81
C SER A 20 4.00 8.32 -11.80
N ALA A 21 4.53 9.25 -12.59
CA ALA A 21 4.02 9.70 -13.88
C ALA A 21 5.20 10.22 -14.73
N CYS A 22 5.28 9.78 -15.98
CA CYS A 22 5.38 10.64 -17.18
C CYS A 22 5.44 9.75 -18.43
N GLY A 23 4.59 10.07 -19.40
CA GLY A 23 4.57 9.44 -20.71
C GLY A 23 5.56 10.07 -21.69
N ALA A 24 5.74 9.37 -22.80
CA ALA A 24 6.19 9.94 -24.07
C ALA A 24 5.29 9.35 -25.16
N ALA A 25 4.60 10.23 -25.88
CA ALA A 25 3.87 9.93 -27.10
C ALA A 25 4.78 10.21 -28.30
N GLN A 26 4.69 9.40 -29.35
CA GLN A 26 5.12 9.75 -30.72
C GLN A 26 4.25 8.99 -31.77
N PRO A 27 4.14 9.53 -33.00
CA PRO A 27 2.92 9.56 -33.84
C PRO A 27 2.78 8.36 -34.81
N PRO A 28 1.67 8.25 -35.59
CA PRO A 28 1.36 7.04 -36.35
C PRO A 28 2.08 7.02 -37.71
N SER A 29 2.34 5.83 -38.23
CA SER A 29 2.65 5.59 -39.64
C SER A 29 1.81 4.42 -40.12
N GLY A 30 1.10 4.62 -41.22
CA GLY A 30 0.00 3.77 -41.66
C GLY A 30 0.38 2.65 -42.63
N SER A 31 -0.61 1.75 -42.74
CA SER A 31 -1.10 1.05 -43.94
C SER A 31 -0.36 -0.18 -44.48
N ILE A 32 -1.00 -1.36 -44.43
CA ILE A 32 -1.76 -2.03 -45.53
C ILE A 32 -2.26 -3.43 -45.07
N LYS A 33 -3.40 -3.89 -45.63
CA LYS A 33 -4.23 -5.07 -45.30
C LYS A 33 -3.81 -6.41 -45.96
N GLU A 34 -3.99 -7.52 -45.20
CA GLU A 34 -4.57 -8.89 -45.48
C GLU A 34 -4.11 -9.77 -46.69
N PRO A 35 -4.36 -11.12 -46.74
CA PRO A 35 -5.34 -11.95 -45.98
C PRO A 35 -4.93 -13.35 -45.43
N ASP A 36 -5.79 -13.83 -44.53
CA ASP A 36 -6.31 -15.19 -44.18
C ASP A 36 -5.48 -16.49 -44.26
N GLY A 37 -5.64 -17.35 -43.24
CA GLY A 37 -5.07 -18.70 -43.17
C GLY A 37 -5.25 -19.44 -41.83
N GLY A 38 -6.43 -20.03 -41.62
CA GLY A 38 -6.67 -21.31 -40.93
C GLY A 38 -6.02 -21.60 -39.56
N GLN A 39 -6.83 -21.54 -38.49
CA GLN A 39 -6.51 -22.10 -37.16
C GLN A 39 -6.39 -23.63 -37.16
N PRO A 40 -5.54 -24.18 -36.28
CA PRO A 40 -5.93 -25.27 -35.41
C PRO A 40 -6.17 -24.77 -33.98
N HIS A 41 -7.37 -25.05 -33.46
CA HIS A 41 -7.78 -24.74 -32.10
C HIS A 41 -6.91 -25.52 -31.09
N SER A 42 -5.95 -24.83 -30.47
CA SER A 42 -5.31 -25.29 -29.24
C SER A 42 -6.04 -24.67 -28.07
N THR A 43 -6.75 -25.47 -27.29
CA THR A 43 -7.30 -25.09 -25.99
C THR A 43 -6.16 -24.56 -25.12
N PRO A 44 -6.22 -23.30 -24.61
CA PRO A 44 -5.19 -22.83 -23.71
C PRO A 44 -5.39 -23.49 -22.34
N THR A 45 -4.58 -24.51 -22.06
CA THR A 45 -4.32 -24.93 -20.68
C THR A 45 -3.50 -23.83 -20.02
N VAL A 46 -4.17 -22.84 -19.42
CA VAL A 46 -3.51 -21.76 -18.69
C VAL A 46 -3.02 -22.32 -17.36
N SER A 47 -1.70 -22.46 -17.26
CA SER A 47 -1.00 -22.86 -16.04
C SER A 47 -1.34 -21.91 -14.89
N THR A 48 -1.78 -22.48 -13.76
CA THR A 48 -1.94 -21.78 -12.47
C THR A 48 -0.60 -21.56 -11.75
N ALA A 49 0.51 -22.03 -12.32
CA ALA A 49 1.83 -21.84 -11.74
C ALA A 49 2.29 -20.37 -11.86
N PRO A 50 2.97 -19.82 -10.85
CA PRO A 50 3.48 -18.46 -10.91
C PRO A 50 4.56 -18.39 -11.98
N ASN A 51 4.28 -17.74 -13.11
CA ASN A 51 5.35 -17.35 -14.02
C ASN A 51 6.21 -16.30 -13.29
N PRO A 52 7.44 -16.60 -12.83
CA PRO A 52 8.16 -15.73 -11.94
C PRO A 52 8.82 -14.63 -12.78
N GLY A 53 8.14 -13.49 -12.94
CA GLY A 53 8.78 -12.31 -13.53
C GLY A 53 9.90 -11.77 -12.67
N GLY A 54 10.85 -11.08 -13.30
CA GLY A 54 11.93 -10.38 -12.61
C GLY A 54 13.03 -11.29 -12.06
N VAL A 55 14.16 -10.67 -11.69
CA VAL A 55 15.29 -11.34 -11.04
C VAL A 55 14.91 -11.70 -9.59
N PRO A 56 15.33 -12.86 -9.04
CA PRO A 56 15.15 -13.15 -7.61
C PRO A 56 15.77 -12.06 -6.73
N ALA A 57 15.02 -11.62 -5.72
CA ALA A 57 15.57 -10.85 -4.63
C ALA A 57 16.32 -11.77 -3.64
N PRO A 58 17.18 -11.22 -2.75
CA PRO A 58 17.91 -12.00 -1.76
C PRO A 58 17.04 -12.85 -0.83
N ASN A 59 15.78 -12.46 -0.61
CA ASN A 59 14.81 -13.23 0.17
C ASN A 59 14.12 -14.35 -0.63
N GLY A 60 14.58 -14.65 -1.85
CA GLY A 60 14.04 -15.69 -2.73
C GLY A 60 12.74 -15.32 -3.45
N ARG A 61 12.08 -14.22 -3.06
CA ARG A 61 10.87 -13.73 -3.72
C ARG A 61 11.24 -12.94 -4.98
N ARG A 62 10.23 -12.68 -5.81
CA ARG A 62 10.38 -11.95 -7.07
C ARG A 62 9.32 -10.86 -7.20
N TYR A 63 9.65 -9.79 -7.92
CA TYR A 63 8.67 -8.76 -8.25
C TYR A 63 7.58 -9.38 -9.14
N PRO A 64 6.28 -9.31 -8.77
CA PRO A 64 5.20 -9.86 -9.58
C PRO A 64 5.15 -9.28 -11.00
N LEU A 65 5.18 -10.15 -12.01
CA LEU A 65 4.78 -9.78 -13.36
C LEU A 65 3.26 -9.60 -13.41
N VAL A 66 2.81 -8.45 -13.90
CA VAL A 66 1.40 -8.15 -14.11
C VAL A 66 1.16 -7.68 -15.55
N PRO A 67 -0.01 -7.99 -16.15
CA PRO A 67 -0.34 -7.56 -17.51
C PRO A 67 -0.29 -6.05 -17.72
N ASN A 68 0.04 -5.66 -18.95
CA ASN A 68 0.06 -4.28 -19.41
C ASN A 68 -1.16 -3.89 -20.27
N GLN A 69 -2.21 -4.72 -20.26
CA GLN A 69 -3.48 -4.49 -20.96
C GLN A 69 -4.64 -4.63 -19.97
N ALA A 70 -5.67 -3.78 -20.11
CA ALA A 70 -6.79 -3.68 -19.18
C ALA A 70 -7.52 -5.02 -18.96
N THR A 71 -7.93 -5.69 -20.05
CA THR A 71 -8.67 -6.97 -19.98
C THR A 71 -7.84 -8.07 -19.32
N ALA A 72 -6.58 -8.24 -19.73
CA ALA A 72 -5.69 -9.24 -19.14
C ALA A 72 -5.42 -8.96 -17.65
N LEU A 73 -5.27 -7.67 -17.27
CA LEU A 73 -5.12 -7.28 -15.87
C LEU A 73 -6.38 -7.64 -15.07
N GLY A 74 -7.57 -7.35 -15.58
CA GLY A 74 -8.84 -7.69 -14.93
C GLY A 74 -9.03 -9.20 -14.74
N GLN A 75 -8.67 -10.00 -15.75
CA GLN A 75 -8.70 -11.47 -15.65
C GLN A 75 -7.75 -11.99 -14.58
N GLN A 76 -6.52 -11.47 -14.52
CA GLN A 76 -5.57 -11.88 -13.49
C GLN A 76 -6.02 -11.41 -12.10
N LEU A 77 -6.62 -10.22 -11.98
CA LEU A 77 -7.17 -9.74 -10.72
C LEU A 77 -8.32 -10.61 -10.22
N GLN A 78 -9.26 -11.00 -11.10
CA GLN A 78 -10.33 -11.94 -10.79
C GLN A 78 -9.79 -13.26 -10.22
N GLN A 79 -8.76 -13.82 -10.85
CA GLN A 79 -8.13 -15.07 -10.42
C GLN A 79 -7.48 -14.92 -9.04
N VAL A 80 -6.70 -13.85 -8.84
CA VAL A 80 -6.00 -13.59 -7.57
C VAL A 80 -6.98 -13.33 -6.42
N GLU A 81 -8.02 -12.51 -6.63
CA GLU A 81 -9.05 -12.27 -5.61
C GLU A 81 -9.76 -13.57 -5.22
N SER A 82 -10.13 -14.39 -6.21
CA SER A 82 -10.81 -15.68 -5.95
C SER A 82 -9.92 -16.68 -5.20
N ALA A 83 -8.63 -16.72 -5.53
CA ALA A 83 -7.66 -17.55 -4.82
C ALA A 83 -7.48 -17.11 -3.37
N LEU A 84 -7.29 -15.81 -3.12
CA LEU A 84 -7.12 -15.26 -1.77
C LEU A 84 -8.39 -15.41 -0.91
N GLU A 85 -9.58 -15.43 -1.51
CA GLU A 85 -10.84 -15.66 -0.79
C GLU A 85 -10.96 -17.06 -0.18
N THR A 86 -10.24 -18.05 -0.70
CA THR A 86 -10.36 -19.47 -0.30
C THR A 86 -9.08 -20.03 0.30
N MET A 87 -7.93 -19.43 0.00
CA MET A 87 -6.62 -19.88 0.46
C MET A 87 -6.38 -19.56 1.93
N ALA A 88 -5.94 -20.55 2.70
CA ALA A 88 -5.51 -20.35 4.08
C ALA A 88 -4.25 -19.46 4.14
N PRO A 89 -4.14 -18.51 5.09
CA PRO A 89 -2.95 -17.67 5.24
C PRO A 89 -1.63 -18.44 5.44
N ALA A 90 -1.70 -19.65 5.99
CA ALA A 90 -0.55 -20.54 6.19
C ALA A 90 -0.06 -21.23 4.89
N ASN A 91 -0.80 -21.12 3.79
CA ASN A 91 -0.36 -21.67 2.52
C ASN A 91 0.90 -20.92 2.02
N PRO A 92 1.97 -21.62 1.60
CA PRO A 92 3.21 -20.98 1.17
C PRO A 92 3.06 -20.06 -0.06
N GLU A 93 2.00 -20.24 -0.87
CA GLU A 93 1.72 -19.38 -2.03
C GLU A 93 1.00 -18.07 -1.65
N PHE A 94 0.39 -18.01 -0.47
CA PHE A 94 -0.44 -16.88 -0.03
C PHE A 94 0.33 -15.53 -0.06
N PRO A 95 1.57 -15.42 0.47
CA PRO A 95 2.33 -14.18 0.42
C PRO A 95 2.62 -13.69 -1.01
N ALA A 96 2.89 -14.60 -1.93
CA ALA A 96 3.18 -14.28 -3.33
C ALA A 96 1.91 -13.78 -4.06
N LEU A 97 0.76 -14.41 -3.81
CA LEU A 97 -0.52 -13.99 -4.35
C LEU A 97 -0.96 -12.61 -3.82
N ALA A 98 -0.81 -12.36 -2.51
CA ALA A 98 -1.14 -11.07 -1.91
C ALA A 98 -0.26 -9.94 -2.45
N HIS A 99 1.03 -10.18 -2.68
CA HIS A 99 1.91 -9.20 -3.33
C HIS A 99 1.54 -8.97 -4.80
N ARG A 100 1.12 -10.01 -5.54
CA ARG A 100 0.59 -9.84 -6.89
C ARG A 100 -0.70 -9.02 -6.91
N GLN A 101 -1.63 -9.29 -5.98
CA GLN A 101 -2.84 -8.48 -5.79
C GLN A 101 -2.49 -7.00 -5.61
N GLN A 102 -1.53 -6.71 -4.72
CA GLN A 102 -1.06 -5.35 -4.48
C GLN A 102 -0.54 -4.70 -5.78
N VAL A 103 0.33 -5.38 -6.53
CA VAL A 103 0.91 -4.84 -7.77
C VAL A 103 -0.17 -4.63 -8.86
N LEU A 104 -1.18 -5.50 -8.94
CA LEU A 104 -2.31 -5.32 -9.85
C LEU A 104 -3.10 -4.03 -9.57
N TYR A 105 -3.47 -3.79 -8.31
CA TYR A 105 -4.16 -2.55 -7.93
C TYR A 105 -3.29 -1.32 -8.13
N ARG A 106 -1.99 -1.41 -7.80
CA ARG A 106 -1.04 -0.31 -8.04
C ARG A 106 -0.97 0.01 -9.52
N ARG A 107 -0.85 -1.01 -10.39
CA ARG A 107 -0.85 -0.84 -11.85
C ARG A 107 -2.13 -0.20 -12.35
N TRP A 108 -3.29 -0.73 -11.98
CA TRP A 108 -4.60 -0.22 -12.41
C TRP A 108 -4.88 1.20 -11.88
N SER A 109 -4.38 1.56 -10.71
CA SER A 109 -4.59 2.90 -10.15
C SER A 109 -4.07 4.05 -11.01
N HIS A 110 -3.05 3.80 -11.85
CA HIS A 110 -2.50 4.75 -12.82
C HIS A 110 -3.26 4.82 -14.16
N HIS A 111 -4.26 3.95 -14.36
CA HIS A 111 -4.99 3.80 -15.61
C HIS A 111 -6.51 3.87 -15.36
N SER A 112 -7.04 5.06 -15.11
CA SER A 112 -8.49 5.27 -14.96
C SER A 112 -9.28 4.97 -16.24
N ASP A 113 -8.62 5.07 -17.39
CA ASP A 113 -9.15 4.63 -18.69
C ASP A 113 -9.40 3.11 -18.75
N TRP A 114 -8.83 2.32 -17.84
CA TRP A 114 -9.02 0.86 -17.81
C TRP A 114 -10.22 0.41 -16.97
N ASP A 115 -10.86 1.32 -16.23
CA ASP A 115 -11.86 0.96 -15.21
C ASP A 115 -12.98 0.08 -15.76
N ALA A 116 -13.63 0.49 -16.84
CA ALA A 116 -14.71 -0.29 -17.44
C ALA A 116 -14.25 -1.69 -17.89
N ALA A 117 -13.09 -1.78 -18.56
CA ALA A 117 -12.57 -3.03 -19.08
C ALA A 117 -12.13 -4.00 -17.97
N VAL A 118 -11.52 -3.49 -16.90
CA VAL A 118 -11.12 -4.30 -15.73
C VAL A 118 -12.35 -4.78 -14.97
N LEU A 119 -13.30 -3.89 -14.65
CA LEU A 119 -14.50 -4.23 -13.87
C LEU A 119 -15.43 -5.22 -14.59
N GLN A 120 -15.40 -5.24 -15.93
CA GLN A 120 -16.12 -6.25 -16.74
C GLN A 120 -15.58 -7.66 -16.56
N GLN A 121 -14.30 -7.83 -16.19
CA GLN A 121 -13.71 -9.16 -15.94
C GLN A 121 -14.02 -9.67 -14.52
N LEU A 122 -14.52 -8.81 -13.63
CA LEU A 122 -14.75 -9.16 -12.24
C LEU A 122 -16.17 -9.68 -12.00
N SER A 123 -16.27 -10.66 -11.11
CA SER A 123 -17.55 -11.16 -10.60
C SER A 123 -18.36 -10.05 -9.91
N PRO A 124 -19.71 -10.13 -9.89
CA PRO A 124 -20.54 -9.14 -9.21
C PRO A 124 -20.16 -8.90 -7.74
N LYS A 125 -19.68 -9.95 -7.05
CA LYS A 125 -19.21 -9.87 -5.66
C LYS A 125 -17.92 -9.06 -5.52
N GLN A 126 -16.97 -9.24 -6.44
CA GLN A 126 -15.64 -8.63 -6.34
C GLN A 126 -15.58 -7.23 -6.92
N ARG A 127 -16.44 -6.89 -7.88
CA ARG A 127 -16.49 -5.57 -8.51
C ARG A 127 -16.49 -4.40 -7.51
N PRO A 128 -17.42 -4.31 -6.52
CA PRO A 128 -17.45 -3.18 -5.58
C PRO A 128 -16.27 -3.18 -4.60
N VAL A 129 -15.66 -4.34 -4.32
CA VAL A 129 -14.44 -4.42 -3.50
C VAL A 129 -13.25 -3.87 -4.28
N ALA A 130 -13.10 -4.27 -5.53
CA ALA A 130 -11.99 -3.88 -6.38
C ALA A 130 -12.04 -2.39 -6.74
N GLU A 131 -13.23 -1.86 -7.01
CA GLU A 131 -13.46 -0.43 -7.23
C GLU A 131 -13.02 0.42 -6.02
N ARG A 132 -13.43 0.00 -4.80
CA ARG A 132 -12.99 0.66 -3.57
C ARG A 132 -11.48 0.58 -3.36
N GLN A 133 -10.87 -0.58 -3.58
CA GLN A 133 -9.41 -0.74 -3.43
C GLN A 133 -8.61 0.12 -4.42
N VAL A 134 -9.01 0.16 -5.70
CA VAL A 134 -8.31 1.01 -6.67
C VAL A 134 -8.52 2.50 -6.37
N GLN A 135 -9.72 2.89 -5.91
CA GLN A 135 -10.00 4.26 -5.50
C GLN A 135 -9.16 4.67 -4.29
N ALA A 136 -9.08 3.84 -3.24
CA ALA A 136 -8.22 4.11 -2.09
C ALA A 136 -6.75 4.32 -2.49
N ARG A 137 -6.25 3.54 -3.47
CA ARG A 137 -4.91 3.76 -4.01
C ARG A 137 -4.79 5.10 -4.75
N ARG A 138 -5.81 5.49 -5.52
CA ARG A 138 -5.85 6.79 -6.23
C ARG A 138 -5.87 7.98 -5.29
N GLU A 139 -6.48 7.85 -4.11
CA GLU A 139 -6.44 8.89 -3.08
C GLU A 139 -4.99 9.23 -2.67
N PHE A 140 -4.14 8.21 -2.51
CA PHE A 140 -2.72 8.41 -2.22
C PHE A 140 -1.96 9.03 -3.39
N LEU A 141 -2.25 8.63 -4.64
CA LEU A 141 -1.66 9.29 -5.80
C LEU A 141 -2.04 10.78 -5.86
N ALA A 142 -3.30 11.09 -5.55
CA ALA A 142 -3.81 12.46 -5.55
C ALA A 142 -3.15 13.35 -4.48
N MET A 143 -2.72 12.79 -3.33
CA MET A 143 -1.98 13.53 -2.29
C MET A 143 -0.65 14.10 -2.78
N HIS A 144 -0.06 13.47 -3.81
CA HIS A 144 1.28 13.80 -4.26
C HIS A 144 1.34 14.25 -5.73
N ARG A 145 0.20 14.39 -6.42
CA ARG A 145 0.09 14.71 -7.86
C ARG A 145 0.93 15.90 -8.35
N ASN A 146 1.26 16.84 -7.46
CA ASN A 146 2.02 18.05 -7.77
C ASN A 146 3.50 17.96 -7.34
N ARG A 147 4.03 16.77 -7.06
CA ARG A 147 5.41 16.55 -6.66
C ARG A 147 6.07 15.54 -7.59
N PRO A 148 7.32 15.77 -8.03
CA PRO A 148 8.04 14.75 -8.78
C PRO A 148 8.35 13.55 -7.88
N ALA A 149 8.47 12.37 -8.49
CA ALA A 149 8.92 11.18 -7.79
C ALA A 149 10.37 11.38 -7.30
N PRO A 150 10.71 11.00 -6.06
CA PRO A 150 12.06 11.22 -5.53
C PRO A 150 13.12 10.39 -6.27
N ALA A 151 14.22 11.04 -6.64
CA ALA A 151 15.37 10.38 -7.29
C ALA A 151 16.33 9.70 -6.30
N GLN A 152 16.04 9.75 -5.00
CA GLN A 152 16.82 9.11 -3.94
C GLN A 152 15.91 8.20 -3.11
N LEU A 153 16.41 7.00 -2.84
CA LEU A 153 15.83 6.11 -1.85
C LEU A 153 16.24 6.56 -0.44
N PRO A 154 15.31 6.54 0.52
CA PRO A 154 15.57 6.91 1.90
C PRO A 154 16.37 5.85 2.66
N ALA A 155 16.92 6.28 3.80
CA ALA A 155 17.61 5.43 4.77
C ALA A 155 16.61 4.62 5.61
N TRP A 156 15.92 3.67 4.97
CA TRP A 156 14.97 2.78 5.62
C TRP A 156 15.54 1.38 5.81
N ARG A 157 14.88 0.64 6.69
CA ARG A 157 15.00 -0.80 6.86
C ARG A 157 13.63 -1.45 6.65
N ILE A 158 13.58 -2.51 5.85
CA ILE A 158 12.37 -3.30 5.62
C ILE A 158 12.51 -4.62 6.38
N VAL A 159 11.65 -4.82 7.37
CA VAL A 159 11.69 -5.97 8.29
C VAL A 159 10.44 -6.82 8.15
N THR A 160 10.50 -8.07 8.60
CA THR A 160 9.29 -8.87 8.81
C THR A 160 8.44 -8.20 9.90
N PRO A 161 7.17 -7.87 9.64
CA PRO A 161 6.29 -7.30 10.65
C PRO A 161 5.95 -8.34 11.73
N VAL A 162 5.46 -7.85 12.87
CA VAL A 162 4.83 -8.69 13.91
C VAL A 162 3.70 -9.53 13.28
N PRO A 163 3.52 -10.81 13.65
CA PRO A 163 2.49 -11.66 13.06
C PRO A 163 1.09 -11.03 13.07
N ALA A 164 0.32 -11.28 12.01
CA ALA A 164 -1.02 -10.68 11.85
C ALA A 164 -1.97 -10.95 13.03
N GLU A 165 -1.89 -12.12 13.65
CA GLU A 165 -2.70 -12.48 14.83
C GLU A 165 -2.31 -11.66 16.06
N GLU A 166 -1.01 -11.46 16.28
CA GLU A 166 -0.50 -10.64 17.38
C GLU A 166 -0.84 -9.16 17.17
N LEU A 167 -0.70 -8.64 15.94
CA LEU A 167 -1.18 -7.30 15.59
C LEU A 167 -2.69 -7.15 15.82
N LEU A 168 -3.50 -8.16 15.46
CA LEU A 168 -4.94 -8.15 15.71
C LEU A 168 -5.25 -8.06 17.20
N ASN A 169 -4.48 -8.75 18.05
CA ASN A 169 -4.62 -8.66 19.50
C ASN A 169 -4.30 -7.24 20.00
N HIS A 170 -3.24 -6.60 19.51
CA HIS A 170 -2.93 -5.20 19.85
C HIS A 170 -4.04 -4.23 19.41
N TYR A 171 -4.59 -4.39 18.20
CA TYR A 171 -5.69 -3.53 17.74
C TYR A 171 -6.94 -3.71 18.59
N LYS A 172 -7.29 -4.94 18.96
CA LYS A 172 -8.45 -5.24 19.80
C LYS A 172 -8.27 -4.71 21.23
N GLU A 173 -7.08 -4.85 21.80
CA GLU A 173 -6.77 -4.29 23.12
C GLU A 173 -6.91 -2.76 23.10
N ALA A 174 -6.33 -2.08 22.10
CA ALA A 174 -6.51 -0.65 21.93
C ALA A 174 -7.98 -0.26 21.71
N GLN A 175 -8.76 -1.06 20.97
CA GLN A 175 -10.20 -0.85 20.82
C GLN A 175 -10.93 -0.95 22.17
N LEU A 176 -10.62 -1.94 23.00
CA LEU A 176 -11.23 -2.09 24.33
C LEU A 176 -10.94 -0.87 25.22
N GLN A 177 -9.73 -0.33 25.13
CA GLN A 177 -9.30 0.81 25.96
C GLN A 177 -9.85 2.16 25.48
N THR A 178 -10.08 2.32 24.18
CA THR A 178 -10.32 3.64 23.56
C THR A 178 -11.64 3.77 22.83
N GLY A 179 -12.33 2.66 22.55
CA GLY A 179 -13.52 2.62 21.70
C GLY A 179 -13.23 2.80 20.20
N ILE A 180 -11.97 3.02 19.80
CA ILE A 180 -11.59 3.13 18.39
C ILE A 180 -11.54 1.74 17.76
N ASP A 181 -12.33 1.54 16.71
CA ASP A 181 -12.45 0.26 16.00
C ASP A 181 -11.08 -0.29 15.51
N TRP A 182 -10.86 -1.59 15.76
CA TRP A 182 -9.62 -2.30 15.41
C TRP A 182 -9.25 -2.14 13.95
N ALA A 183 -10.25 -2.13 13.04
CA ALA A 183 -10.00 -2.05 11.61
C ALA A 183 -9.47 -0.67 11.20
N THR A 184 -9.84 0.39 11.91
CA THR A 184 -9.26 1.72 11.69
C THR A 184 -7.79 1.76 12.14
N LEU A 185 -7.47 1.18 13.29
CA LEU A 185 -6.08 1.10 13.76
C LEU A 185 -5.21 0.26 12.80
N ALA A 186 -5.74 -0.87 12.34
CA ALA A 186 -5.08 -1.71 11.33
C ALA A 186 -4.88 -0.96 10.00
N ALA A 187 -5.88 -0.19 9.55
CA ALA A 187 -5.79 0.58 8.31
C ALA A 187 -4.74 1.70 8.41
N ILE A 188 -4.64 2.38 9.55
CA ILE A 188 -3.59 3.38 9.79
C ILE A 188 -2.21 2.69 9.80
N ASN A 189 -2.04 1.57 10.51
CA ASN A 189 -0.76 0.84 10.52
C ASN A 189 -0.35 0.36 9.11
N LEU A 190 -1.30 -0.14 8.32
CA LEU A 190 -1.09 -0.53 6.92
C LEU A 190 -0.57 0.65 6.09
N VAL A 191 -1.21 1.81 6.20
CA VAL A 191 -0.90 2.99 5.38
C VAL A 191 0.40 3.65 5.81
N GLU A 192 0.67 3.71 7.11
CA GLU A 192 1.86 4.39 7.64
C GLU A 192 3.14 3.60 7.36
N THR A 193 3.14 2.28 7.56
CA THR A 193 4.37 1.47 7.49
C THR A 193 4.22 0.08 6.89
N GLY A 194 3.06 -0.25 6.32
CA GLY A 194 2.80 -1.61 5.86
C GLY A 194 2.79 -2.61 7.02
N MET A 195 2.09 -2.26 8.11
CA MET A 195 1.98 -3.06 9.34
C MET A 195 3.28 -3.16 10.16
N GLY A 196 4.09 -2.10 10.19
CA GLY A 196 5.38 -2.07 10.88
C GLY A 196 6.57 -2.60 10.07
N ARG A 197 6.33 -3.04 8.83
CA ARG A 197 7.36 -3.55 7.91
C ARG A 197 8.40 -2.51 7.53
N LEU A 198 7.98 -1.25 7.36
CA LEU A 198 8.88 -0.12 7.10
C LEU A 198 9.36 0.47 8.43
N GLN A 199 10.65 0.36 8.70
CA GLN A 199 11.32 1.03 9.81
C GLN A 199 12.23 2.14 9.27
N GLY A 200 11.90 3.38 9.61
CA GLY A 200 12.66 4.53 9.17
C GLY A 200 11.92 5.83 9.46
N LEU A 201 12.63 6.93 9.28
CA LEU A 201 12.06 8.25 9.46
C LEU A 201 11.25 8.66 8.22
N SER A 202 10.09 9.28 8.46
CA SER A 202 9.44 10.09 7.44
C SER A 202 10.22 11.40 7.20
N VAL A 203 9.88 12.13 6.14
CA VAL A 203 10.45 13.46 5.86
C VAL A 203 10.23 14.43 7.03
N ALA A 204 9.11 14.28 7.76
CA ALA A 204 8.79 15.11 8.92
C ALA A 204 9.47 14.62 10.21
N GLY A 205 10.24 13.53 10.17
CA GLY A 205 10.88 12.93 11.35
C GLY A 205 9.95 12.02 12.17
N ALA A 206 8.82 11.60 11.60
CA ALA A 206 7.97 10.62 12.23
C ALA A 206 8.62 9.22 12.20
N ARG A 207 8.34 8.39 13.21
CA ARG A 207 8.95 7.06 13.39
C ARG A 207 7.98 6.06 14.01
N GLY A 208 8.39 4.80 14.04
CA GLY A 208 7.60 3.70 14.59
C GLY A 208 6.51 3.20 13.63
N PRO A 209 5.82 2.10 13.97
CA PRO A 209 4.86 1.45 13.08
C PRO A 209 3.63 2.33 12.77
N MET A 210 3.28 3.24 13.69
CA MET A 210 2.19 4.20 13.50
C MET A 210 2.67 5.60 13.06
N GLN A 211 3.96 5.75 12.71
CA GLN A 211 4.60 7.00 12.27
C GLN A 211 4.23 8.20 13.16
N PHE A 212 4.55 8.13 14.44
CA PHE A 212 4.38 9.28 15.32
C PHE A 212 5.53 10.28 15.18
N LEU A 213 5.21 11.58 15.22
CA LEU A 213 6.22 12.59 15.55
C LEU A 213 6.61 12.44 17.03
N PRO A 214 7.91 12.52 17.38
CA PRO A 214 8.33 12.49 18.77
C PRO A 214 7.65 13.57 19.64
N THR A 215 7.32 14.73 19.06
CA THR A 215 6.59 15.79 19.76
C THR A 215 5.15 15.40 20.08
N THR A 216 4.46 14.70 19.17
CA THR A 216 3.10 14.19 19.40
C THR A 216 3.12 13.07 20.41
N TRP A 217 4.13 12.19 20.36
CA TRP A 217 4.33 11.13 21.35
C TRP A 217 4.47 11.68 22.77
N ALA A 218 5.21 12.78 22.92
CA ALA A 218 5.45 13.44 24.21
C ALA A 218 4.23 14.22 24.76
N GLU A 219 3.15 14.37 23.98
CA GLU A 219 1.94 15.01 24.49
C GLU A 219 1.34 14.19 25.66
N PRO A 220 0.93 14.82 26.77
CA PRO A 220 0.40 14.11 27.93
C PRO A 220 -0.73 13.17 27.55
N GLY A 221 -0.63 11.89 27.92
CA GLY A 221 -1.64 10.87 27.63
C GLY A 221 -1.68 10.35 26.18
N ILE A 222 -0.72 10.69 25.31
CA ILE A 222 -0.58 10.05 23.99
C ILE A 222 0.41 8.90 24.05
N GLY A 223 1.70 9.18 24.14
CA GLY A 223 2.74 8.16 24.19
C GLY A 223 2.84 7.52 25.58
N ALA A 224 3.02 6.22 25.60
CA ALA A 224 3.41 5.45 26.79
C ALA A 224 4.30 4.30 26.31
N GLY A 225 5.39 4.02 27.02
CA GLY A 225 6.38 3.05 26.57
C GLY A 225 7.20 3.55 25.36
N SER A 226 7.42 2.69 24.37
CA SER A 226 8.29 2.94 23.22
C SER A 226 7.52 3.28 21.94
N ILE A 227 7.93 4.35 21.26
CA ILE A 227 7.36 4.74 19.95
C ILE A 227 7.59 3.68 18.85
N ASP A 228 8.62 2.84 18.99
CA ASP A 228 8.94 1.80 18.03
C ASP A 228 8.32 0.44 18.37
N ASP A 229 7.78 0.28 19.58
CA ASP A 229 7.07 -0.93 19.98
C ASP A 229 5.67 -0.94 19.35
N PRO A 230 5.27 -2.01 18.63
CA PRO A 230 3.97 -2.08 17.98
C PRO A 230 2.78 -1.96 18.93
N ALA A 231 2.82 -2.59 20.10
CA ALA A 231 1.71 -2.54 21.05
C ALA A 231 1.53 -1.11 21.60
N ASP A 232 2.63 -0.50 22.04
CA ASP A 232 2.65 0.86 22.57
C ASP A 232 2.21 1.88 21.52
N ALA A 233 2.71 1.76 20.29
CA ALA A 233 2.39 2.67 19.19
C ALA A 233 0.92 2.54 18.75
N ILE A 234 0.38 1.33 18.67
CA ILE A 234 -1.03 1.09 18.34
C ILE A 234 -1.95 1.66 19.44
N ALA A 235 -1.61 1.44 20.71
CA ALA A 235 -2.37 2.01 21.82
C ALA A 235 -2.31 3.55 21.82
N ALA A 236 -1.15 4.14 21.51
CA ALA A 236 -1.00 5.58 21.35
C ALA A 236 -1.84 6.14 20.19
N ALA A 237 -1.94 5.42 19.07
CA ALA A 237 -2.81 5.79 17.95
C ALA A 237 -4.29 5.83 18.36
N GLY A 238 -4.76 4.85 19.14
CA GLY A 238 -6.11 4.88 19.72
C GLY A 238 -6.35 6.13 20.58
N ARG A 239 -5.46 6.42 21.54
CA ARG A 239 -5.57 7.61 22.40
C ARG A 239 -5.50 8.92 21.61
N TYR A 240 -4.67 8.96 20.57
CA TYR A 240 -4.54 10.13 19.71
C TYR A 240 -5.80 10.38 18.89
N LEU A 241 -6.43 9.33 18.33
CA LEU A 241 -7.71 9.47 17.64
C LEU A 241 -8.82 9.93 18.58
N VAL A 242 -8.87 9.42 19.82
CA VAL A 242 -9.84 9.89 20.83
C VAL A 242 -9.69 11.39 21.08
N ARG A 243 -8.45 11.86 21.24
CA ARG A 243 -8.16 13.29 21.41
C ARG A 243 -8.62 14.16 20.25
N ARG A 244 -8.71 13.59 19.05
CA ARG A 244 -9.14 14.28 17.82
C ARG A 244 -10.63 14.12 17.57
N GLY A 245 -11.39 13.59 18.53
CA GLY A 245 -12.85 13.51 18.50
C GLY A 245 -13.42 12.15 18.08
N GLY A 246 -12.60 11.10 18.03
CA GLY A 246 -13.10 9.73 17.92
C GLY A 246 -13.57 9.19 19.28
N PRO A 247 -14.45 8.18 19.32
CA PRO A 247 -15.11 7.54 18.18
C PRO A 247 -16.28 8.36 17.59
N GLU A 248 -16.70 9.46 18.22
CA GLU A 248 -17.91 10.21 17.83
C GLU A 248 -17.81 10.84 16.43
N ASN A 249 -16.61 11.24 16.02
CA ASN A 249 -16.33 11.82 14.70
C ASN A 249 -15.02 11.26 14.12
N MET A 250 -15.07 10.00 13.69
CA MET A 250 -13.92 9.32 13.07
C MET A 250 -13.33 10.03 11.84
N PRO A 251 -14.10 10.59 10.89
CA PRO A 251 -13.52 11.33 9.76
C PRO A 251 -12.65 12.51 10.22
N GLN A 252 -13.13 13.29 11.20
CA GLN A 252 -12.36 14.41 11.75
C GLN A 252 -11.17 13.94 12.58
N ALA A 253 -11.30 12.83 13.31
CA ALA A 253 -10.21 12.24 14.07
C ALA A 253 -9.06 11.79 13.17
N ILE A 254 -9.39 11.08 12.08
CA ILE A 254 -8.41 10.62 11.08
C ILE A 254 -7.81 11.82 10.33
N TRP A 255 -8.60 12.84 10.00
CA TRP A 255 -8.06 14.10 9.44
C TRP A 255 -7.10 14.76 10.42
N GLY A 256 -7.38 14.65 11.72
CA GLY A 256 -6.50 15.14 12.75
C GLY A 256 -5.20 14.34 12.91
N TYR A 257 -5.23 13.07 12.54
CA TYR A 257 -4.05 12.21 12.44
C TYR A 257 -3.15 12.66 11.29
N ASN A 258 -3.75 12.84 10.11
CA ASN A 258 -3.09 13.30 8.89
C ASN A 258 -4.01 14.31 8.19
N ASN A 259 -3.56 15.57 8.05
CA ASN A 259 -4.34 16.71 7.56
C ASN A 259 -4.69 16.63 6.05
N SER A 260 -5.28 15.51 5.61
CA SER A 260 -5.59 15.17 4.22
C SER A 260 -6.89 14.40 4.15
N TRP A 261 -7.89 14.94 3.44
CA TRP A 261 -9.15 14.21 3.19
C TRP A 261 -8.97 12.99 2.29
N ASN A 262 -7.94 12.98 1.44
CA ASN A 262 -7.59 11.80 0.66
C ASN A 262 -7.10 10.67 1.59
N TYR A 263 -6.29 11.00 2.60
CA TYR A 263 -5.85 10.05 3.62
C TYR A 263 -7.05 9.48 4.39
N VAL A 264 -7.98 10.35 4.81
CA VAL A 264 -9.22 9.94 5.48
C VAL A 264 -9.99 8.91 4.65
N ARG A 265 -10.28 9.23 3.37
CA ARG A 265 -11.03 8.32 2.48
C ARG A 265 -10.33 6.98 2.28
N ALA A 266 -9.00 6.99 2.10
CA ALA A 266 -8.24 5.76 1.91
C ALA A 266 -8.23 4.90 3.18
N VAL A 267 -7.95 5.48 4.34
CA VAL A 267 -7.95 4.77 5.63
C VAL A 267 -9.32 4.18 5.93
N GLN A 268 -10.39 4.96 5.76
CA GLN A 268 -11.76 4.47 5.94
C GLN A 268 -12.06 3.31 4.99
N THR A 269 -11.66 3.41 3.72
CA THR A 269 -11.87 2.33 2.76
C THR A 269 -11.18 1.02 3.19
N TYR A 270 -9.91 1.08 3.61
CA TYR A 270 -9.22 -0.13 4.10
C TYR A 270 -9.82 -0.66 5.39
N ALA A 271 -10.24 0.22 6.30
CA ALA A 271 -10.93 -0.17 7.53
C ALA A 271 -12.26 -0.87 7.22
N ASP A 272 -13.07 -0.33 6.32
CA ASP A 272 -14.36 -0.89 5.91
C ASP A 272 -14.17 -2.27 5.26
N LEU A 273 -13.19 -2.40 4.36
CA LEU A 273 -12.86 -3.68 3.74
C LEU A 273 -12.46 -4.75 4.76
N MET A 274 -11.66 -4.39 5.78
CA MET A 274 -11.30 -5.31 6.86
C MET A 274 -12.46 -5.59 7.81
N ARG A 275 -13.37 -4.64 8.02
CA ARG A 275 -14.55 -4.84 8.86
C ARG A 275 -15.56 -5.80 8.21
N GLU A 276 -15.77 -5.64 6.91
CA GLU A 276 -16.66 -6.48 6.12
C GLU A 276 -16.11 -7.90 5.92
N ASP A 277 -14.80 -8.05 5.74
CA ASP A 277 -14.11 -9.35 5.68
C ASP A 277 -12.79 -9.31 6.47
N PRO A 278 -12.81 -9.68 7.76
CA PRO A 278 -11.62 -9.67 8.61
C PRO A 278 -10.44 -10.49 8.09
N ARG A 279 -10.69 -11.47 7.19
CA ARG A 279 -9.62 -12.26 6.57
C ARG A 279 -8.70 -11.40 5.70
N ARG A 280 -9.16 -10.24 5.23
CA ARG A 280 -8.35 -9.28 4.45
C ARG A 280 -7.15 -8.75 5.20
N LEU A 281 -7.20 -8.74 6.53
CA LEU A 281 -6.03 -8.41 7.36
C LEU A 281 -4.83 -9.28 6.96
N ASN A 282 -5.03 -10.57 6.67
CA ASN A 282 -3.95 -11.47 6.28
C ASN A 282 -3.36 -11.09 4.92
N ALA A 283 -4.19 -10.75 3.93
CA ALA A 283 -3.71 -10.32 2.61
C ALA A 283 -2.95 -8.99 2.70
N PHE A 284 -3.50 -8.00 3.41
CA PHE A 284 -2.85 -6.71 3.62
C PHE A 284 -1.57 -6.83 4.46
N HIS A 285 -1.50 -7.74 5.42
CA HIS A 285 -0.29 -8.04 6.17
C HIS A 285 0.85 -8.54 5.26
N GLN A 286 0.52 -9.25 4.17
CA GLN A 286 1.50 -9.75 3.19
C GLN A 286 1.88 -8.73 2.11
N TRP A 287 1.22 -7.57 2.05
CA TRP A 287 1.61 -6.51 1.13
C TRP A 287 3.03 -6.02 1.42
N GLN A 288 3.73 -5.67 0.35
CA GLN A 288 5.15 -5.34 0.40
C GLN A 288 5.35 -3.82 0.33
N ILE A 289 6.56 -3.37 0.67
CA ILE A 289 6.94 -1.97 0.53
C ILE A 289 7.37 -1.72 -0.91
N HIS A 290 6.67 -0.82 -1.57
CA HIS A 290 7.07 -0.29 -2.86
C HIS A 290 7.55 1.15 -2.63
N TYR A 291 8.50 1.62 -3.42
CA TYR A 291 9.07 2.97 -3.42
C TYR A 291 8.98 3.56 -4.81
N ALA A 292 8.18 4.61 -5.00
CA ALA A 292 8.02 5.13 -6.33
C ALA A 292 9.09 6.16 -6.65
N SER A 293 9.57 6.09 -7.88
CA SER A 293 10.76 6.78 -8.33
C SER A 293 10.60 7.23 -9.79
N PRO A 294 11.53 8.03 -10.32
CA PRO A 294 11.61 8.33 -11.74
C PRO A 294 11.76 7.09 -12.64
N GLN A 295 12.26 5.97 -12.11
CA GLN A 295 12.40 4.69 -12.83
C GLN A 295 11.22 3.73 -12.58
N GLY A 296 10.12 4.23 -12.05
CA GLY A 296 8.92 3.47 -11.75
C GLY A 296 8.83 3.06 -10.28
N ASP A 297 7.94 2.11 -10.03
CA ASP A 297 7.57 1.65 -8.69
C ASP A 297 8.53 0.54 -8.24
N LEU A 298 9.48 0.89 -7.38
CA LEU A 298 10.56 0.00 -6.96
C LEU A 298 10.09 -0.88 -5.80
N TRP A 299 10.29 -2.18 -5.85
CA TRP A 299 9.98 -3.06 -4.72
C TRP A 299 11.15 -3.11 -3.75
N LEU A 300 10.91 -2.79 -2.47
CA LEU A 300 11.88 -2.92 -1.40
C LEU A 300 11.54 -4.19 -0.58
N PRO A 301 12.26 -5.32 -0.82
CA PRO A 301 11.99 -6.57 -0.11
C PRO A 301 12.43 -6.50 1.36
N GLU A 302 11.86 -7.38 2.19
CA GLU A 302 12.39 -7.66 3.54
C GLU A 302 13.88 -7.99 3.47
N GLY A 303 14.67 -7.38 4.36
CA GLY A 303 16.13 -7.38 4.31
C GLY A 303 16.76 -6.18 3.58
N TYR A 304 15.97 -5.33 2.92
CA TYR A 304 16.47 -4.03 2.46
C TYR A 304 16.87 -3.17 3.66
N GLU A 305 18.08 -2.60 3.63
CA GLU A 305 18.56 -1.67 4.64
C GLU A 305 19.51 -0.63 4.02
N ARG A 306 19.35 0.63 4.42
CA ARG A 306 20.27 1.72 4.10
C ARG A 306 20.47 2.62 5.30
N GLN A 307 21.73 2.93 5.61
CA GLN A 307 22.12 3.87 6.68
C GLN A 307 22.06 5.34 6.23
N ARG A 308 22.11 5.58 4.92
CA ARG A 308 22.03 6.91 4.31
C ARG A 308 21.22 6.84 3.01
N PRO A 309 20.58 7.94 2.59
CA PRO A 309 19.91 7.98 1.29
C PRO A 309 20.85 7.60 0.15
N VAL A 310 20.32 6.92 -0.86
CA VAL A 310 21.08 6.45 -2.04
C VAL A 310 20.35 6.85 -3.32
N PRO A 311 21.05 7.29 -4.39
CA PRO A 311 20.42 7.53 -5.67
C PRO A 311 19.71 6.27 -6.20
N VAL A 312 18.54 6.46 -6.83
CA VAL A 312 17.75 5.37 -7.40
C VAL A 312 18.55 4.59 -8.46
N SER A 313 19.30 5.27 -9.32
CA SER A 313 20.15 4.63 -10.34
C SER A 313 21.18 3.69 -9.71
N THR A 314 21.92 4.17 -8.71
CA THR A 314 22.92 3.38 -7.97
C THR A 314 22.28 2.19 -7.26
N HIS A 315 21.07 2.35 -6.72
CA HIS A 315 20.36 1.22 -6.12
C HIS A 315 20.03 0.16 -7.17
N LEU A 316 19.51 0.55 -8.33
CA LEU A 316 19.08 -0.39 -9.38
C LEU A 316 20.24 -1.13 -10.04
N GLU A 317 21.44 -0.53 -10.11
CA GLU A 317 22.66 -1.22 -10.51
C GLU A 317 23.00 -2.39 -9.55
N GLN A 318 22.73 -2.23 -8.25
CA GLN A 318 23.04 -3.22 -7.21
C GLN A 318 21.90 -4.18 -6.92
N ALA A 319 20.66 -3.75 -7.17
CA ALA A 319 19.43 -4.46 -6.84
C ALA A 319 18.44 -4.44 -8.02
N PRO A 320 18.81 -5.04 -9.17
CA PRO A 320 17.96 -5.03 -10.36
C PRO A 320 16.60 -5.72 -10.15
N TRP A 321 16.48 -6.62 -9.17
CA TRP A 321 15.22 -7.23 -8.75
C TRP A 321 14.21 -6.25 -8.15
N SER A 322 14.65 -5.06 -7.73
CA SER A 322 13.79 -4.00 -7.20
C SER A 322 13.00 -3.30 -8.31
N ALA A 323 13.55 -3.26 -9.53
CA ALA A 323 12.86 -2.62 -10.65
C ALA A 323 11.55 -3.36 -10.97
N PRO A 324 10.48 -2.62 -11.35
CA PRO A 324 9.31 -3.25 -11.92
C PRO A 324 9.75 -4.01 -13.19
N PRO A 325 9.35 -5.29 -13.37
CA PRO A 325 9.80 -6.09 -14.50
C PRO A 325 9.57 -5.37 -15.83
N ALA A 326 10.59 -5.40 -16.70
CA ALA A 326 10.46 -4.96 -18.08
C ALA A 326 9.34 -5.76 -18.76
N ARG A 327 8.60 -5.07 -19.62
CA ARG A 327 7.42 -5.62 -20.31
C ARG A 327 7.78 -6.12 -21.69
#